data_AF-A0A8T4YKN1-F1
#
_entry.id   AF-A0A8T4YKN1-F1
#
_cell.length_a   1.000
_cell.length_b   1.000
_cell.length_c   1.000
_cell.angle_alpha   90.00
_cell.angle_beta   90.00
_cell.angle_gamma   90.00
#
_symmetry.space_group_name_H-M   'P 1'
#
loop_
_entity.id
_entity.type
_entity.pdbx_description
1 polymer ?
#
loop_
_entity_poly.entity_id
_entity_poly.type
_entity_poly.pdbx_seq_one_letter_code
_entity_poly.pdbx_strand_id
1 'polypeptide(L)'
;MSKPEIPCPKCGGKMVNGELKTPTVHNNQLAYPFSIGGYMGGIPSMSYEASEKPIWVESTGERKGLFIKREETKQLTISGFRCKVCGYIELYAKEV
;
A
#
# COMPACT_ATOMS: atom_id res chain seq x y z
N MET A 1 26.07 5.91 -14.60
CA MET A 1 26.23 4.56 -14.01
C MET A 1 24.90 3.84 -14.12
N SER A 2 24.84 2.72 -14.86
CA SER A 2 23.63 1.91 -14.98
C SER A 2 23.32 1.23 -13.65
N LYS A 3 22.04 1.19 -13.25
CA LYS A 3 21.57 0.51 -12.04
C LYS A 3 21.90 -1.00 -12.17
N PRO A 4 22.45 -1.66 -11.13
CA PRO A 4 22.81 -3.07 -11.21
C PRO A 4 21.58 -3.91 -11.59
N GLU A 5 21.75 -4.79 -12.58
CA GLU A 5 20.71 -5.73 -12.99
C GLU A 5 20.65 -6.87 -11.97
N ILE A 6 19.48 -7.06 -11.35
CA ILE A 6 19.25 -8.14 -10.38
C ILE A 6 18.73 -9.36 -11.16
N PRO A 7 19.49 -10.48 -11.22
CA PRO A 7 19.03 -11.70 -11.87
C PRO A 7 18.04 -12.44 -10.97
N CYS A 8 17.03 -13.08 -11.58
CA CYS A 8 16.06 -13.87 -10.85
C CYS A 8 16.72 -15.09 -10.18
N PRO A 9 16.56 -15.29 -8.87
CA PRO A 9 17.21 -16.41 -8.18
C PRO A 9 16.65 -17.77 -8.57
N LYS A 10 15.48 -17.83 -9.23
CA LYS A 10 14.84 -19.07 -9.67
C LYS A 10 15.23 -19.53 -11.08
N CYS A 11 15.53 -18.60 -11.99
CA CYS A 11 15.74 -18.95 -13.41
C CYS A 11 16.82 -18.11 -14.13
N GLY A 12 17.51 -17.20 -13.43
CA GLY A 12 18.50 -16.29 -14.01
C GLY A 12 17.91 -15.16 -14.87
N GLY A 13 16.60 -15.18 -15.16
CA GLY A 13 15.95 -14.17 -15.98
C GLY A 13 15.96 -12.77 -15.35
N LYS A 14 15.95 -11.73 -16.20
CA LYS A 14 15.95 -10.32 -15.77
C LYS A 14 14.76 -9.99 -14.88
N MET A 15 15.02 -9.33 -13.75
CA MET A 15 13.98 -8.79 -12.89
C MET A 15 13.72 -7.31 -13.17
N VAL A 16 12.47 -6.89 -12.99
CA VAL A 16 12.04 -5.49 -13.14
C VAL A 16 11.39 -4.97 -11.88
N ASN A 17 11.67 -3.72 -11.56
CA ASN A 17 11.08 -3.03 -10.41
C ASN A 17 9.55 -2.93 -10.58
N GLY A 18 8.83 -3.18 -9.49
CA GLY A 18 7.39 -3.08 -9.38
C GLY A 18 6.98 -2.62 -7.99
N GLU A 19 5.72 -2.18 -7.88
CA GLU A 19 5.12 -1.76 -6.62
C GLU A 19 3.91 -2.63 -6.32
N LEU A 20 3.76 -3.02 -5.06
CA LEU A 20 2.53 -3.65 -4.59
C LEU A 20 1.50 -2.54 -4.33
N LYS A 21 0.26 -2.75 -4.77
CA LYS A 21 -0.85 -1.84 -4.57
C LYS A 21 -2.06 -2.64 -4.10
N THR A 22 -2.74 -2.17 -3.07
CA THR A 22 -3.99 -2.76 -2.60
C THR A 22 -5.15 -1.95 -3.18
N PRO A 23 -6.11 -2.61 -3.86
CA PRO A 23 -7.30 -1.91 -4.33
C PRO A 23 -8.13 -1.49 -3.12
N THR A 24 -8.40 -0.20 -3.02
CA THR A 24 -9.27 0.39 -2.01
C THR A 24 -10.51 0.92 -2.71
N VAL A 25 -11.67 0.33 -2.40
CA VAL A 25 -12.95 0.87 -2.83
C VAL A 25 -13.38 1.91 -1.80
N HIS A 26 -13.19 3.19 -2.10
CA HIS A 26 -13.81 4.23 -1.29
C HIS A 26 -15.28 4.31 -1.65
N ASN A 27 -16.12 3.72 -0.82
CA ASN A 27 -17.54 4.06 -0.83
C ASN A 27 -17.68 5.46 -0.26
N ASN A 28 -17.88 6.44 -1.14
CA ASN A 28 -18.22 7.79 -0.76
C ASN A 28 -19.67 7.80 -0.23
N GLN A 29 -19.92 7.19 0.93
CA GLN A 29 -21.11 7.47 1.70
C GLN A 29 -20.96 8.88 2.24
N LEU A 30 -21.35 9.86 1.41
CA LEU A 30 -21.68 11.19 1.88
C LEU A 30 -22.81 11.01 2.89
N ALA A 31 -22.46 10.88 4.17
CA ALA A 31 -23.40 10.96 5.26
C ALA A 31 -23.92 12.40 5.31
N TYR A 32 -24.93 12.71 4.49
CA TYR A 32 -25.69 13.94 4.62
C TYR A 32 -26.63 13.77 5.84
N PRO A 33 -26.46 14.53 6.94
CA PRO A 33 -27.34 14.42 8.10
C PRO A 33 -28.69 15.13 7.91
N PHE A 34 -28.97 15.69 6.73
CA PHE A 34 -30.14 16.53 6.51
C PHE A 34 -30.75 16.29 5.12
N SER A 35 -31.75 15.41 5.03
CA SER A 35 -32.70 15.45 3.92
C SER A 35 -34.11 15.34 4.46
N ILE A 36 -34.59 16.46 5.03
CA ILE A 36 -36.02 16.73 5.15
C ILE A 36 -36.48 17.20 3.76
N GLY A 37 -37.29 16.37 3.11
CA GLY A 37 -38.17 16.79 2.01
C GLY A 37 -37.49 17.07 0.67
N GLY A 38 -37.94 16.35 -0.37
CA GLY A 38 -37.75 16.79 -1.75
C GLY A 38 -37.07 15.75 -2.64
N TYR A 39 -37.88 15.19 -3.52
CA TYR A 39 -37.49 14.53 -4.77
C TYR A 39 -36.22 15.11 -5.39
N MET A 40 -35.12 14.34 -5.40
CA MET A 40 -34.03 14.53 -6.37
C MET A 40 -33.45 13.16 -6.70
N GLY A 41 -33.41 12.83 -8.00
CA GLY A 41 -32.84 11.61 -8.52
C GLY A 41 -31.44 11.37 -7.97
N GLY A 42 -31.27 10.21 -7.33
CA GLY A 42 -30.00 9.82 -6.72
C GLY A 42 -28.89 9.85 -7.76
N ILE A 43 -27.86 10.66 -7.50
CA ILE A 43 -26.61 10.62 -8.25
C ILE A 43 -26.06 9.19 -8.06
N PRO A 44 -25.79 8.42 -9.13
CA PRO A 44 -25.21 7.10 -8.99
C PRO A 44 -23.89 7.23 -8.22
N SER A 45 -23.74 6.44 -7.16
CA SER A 45 -22.52 6.37 -6.37
C SER A 45 -21.35 6.05 -7.30
N MET A 46 -20.53 7.05 -7.59
CA MET A 46 -19.32 6.88 -8.38
C MET A 46 -18.28 6.23 -7.49
N SER A 47 -18.14 4.91 -7.59
CA SER A 47 -17.01 4.19 -6.98
C SER A 47 -15.76 4.53 -7.77
N TYR A 48 -14.80 5.22 -7.15
CA TYR A 48 -13.46 5.32 -7.70
C TYR A 48 -12.60 4.22 -7.09
N GLU A 49 -11.87 3.49 -7.94
CA GLU A 49 -10.80 2.62 -7.48
C GLU A 49 -9.64 3.51 -7.02
N ALA A 50 -9.44 3.63 -5.71
CA ALA A 50 -8.18 4.10 -5.20
C ALA A 50 -7.24 2.90 -5.04
N SER A 51 -5.94 3.16 -5.16
CA SER A 51 -4.93 2.14 -4.86
C SER A 51 -4.00 2.69 -3.80
N GLU A 52 -3.98 2.08 -2.63
CA GLU A 52 -3.03 2.43 -1.56
C GLU A 52 -1.77 1.58 -1.66
N LYS A 53 -0.62 2.14 -1.26
CA LYS A 53 0.63 1.38 -1.14
C LYS A 53 0.63 0.69 0.23
N PRO A 54 0.80 -0.64 0.30
CA PRO A 54 0.90 -1.32 1.57
C PRO A 54 2.21 -0.93 2.27
N ILE A 55 2.13 -0.80 3.58
CA ILE A 55 3.26 -0.56 4.47
C ILE A 55 3.49 -1.78 5.35
N TRP A 56 4.75 -2.07 5.66
CA TRP A 56 5.10 -3.02 6.71
C TRP A 56 5.18 -2.28 8.03
N VAL A 57 4.54 -2.82 9.07
CA VAL A 57 4.56 -2.25 10.42
C VAL A 57 5.10 -3.30 11.39
N GLU A 58 6.17 -2.95 12.11
CA GLU A 58 6.75 -3.83 13.13
C GLU A 58 6.85 -3.12 14.49
N SER A 59 6.56 -3.87 15.55
CA SER A 59 6.79 -3.45 16.92
C SER A 59 8.30 -3.47 17.21
N THR A 60 8.85 -2.34 17.65
CA THR A 60 10.28 -2.26 18.00
C THR A 60 10.56 -2.73 19.44
N GLY A 61 9.53 -2.90 20.27
CA GLY A 61 9.67 -3.20 21.69
C GLY A 61 10.18 -2.03 22.54
N GLU A 62 10.54 -0.91 21.92
CA GLU A 62 10.95 0.31 22.62
C GLU A 62 9.71 1.07 23.12
N ARG A 63 9.77 1.51 24.38
CA ARG A 63 8.70 2.30 25.03
C ARG A 63 9.21 3.72 25.22
N LYS A 64 8.80 4.64 24.35
CA LYS A 64 9.14 6.07 24.46
C LYS A 64 7.91 6.91 24.86
N GLY A 65 8.15 7.98 25.61
CA GLY A 65 7.14 8.91 26.12
C GLY A 65 7.31 9.21 27.61
N LEU A 66 7.34 10.51 27.96
CA LEU A 66 7.50 10.99 29.34
C LEU A 66 6.24 10.80 30.22
N PHE A 67 5.05 10.68 29.62
CA PHE A 67 3.77 10.60 30.35
C PHE A 67 2.86 9.43 29.95
N ILE A 68 2.91 8.97 28.69
CA ILE A 68 2.19 7.77 28.21
C ILE A 68 3.18 6.98 27.36
N LYS A 69 3.65 5.84 27.88
CA LYS A 69 4.54 4.94 27.15
C LYS A 69 3.73 4.27 26.04
N ARG A 70 3.89 4.71 24.80
CA ARG A 70 3.39 3.99 23.63
C ARG A 70 4.49 3.07 23.11
N GLU A 71 4.07 1.90 22.65
CA GLU A 71 4.95 1.00 21.93
C GLU A 71 5.32 1.67 20.60
N GLU A 72 6.63 1.80 20.35
CA GLU A 72 7.12 2.43 19.13
C GLU A 72 6.97 1.44 17.97
N THR A 73 6.22 1.85 16.95
CA THR A 73 6.05 1.09 15.70
C THR A 73 6.92 1.69 14.62
N LYS A 74 7.60 0.83 13.87
CA LYS A 74 8.37 1.23 12.70
C LYS A 74 7.58 0.92 11.45
N GLN A 75 7.51 1.89 10.53
CA GLN A 75 6.83 1.75 9.26
C GLN A 75 7.84 1.70 8.13
N LEU A 76 7.71 0.71 7.24
CA LEU A 76 8.58 0.52 6.09
C LEU A 76 7.73 0.50 4.82
N THR A 77 8.25 1.07 3.75
CA THR A 77 7.60 0.98 2.43
C THR A 77 7.94 -0.36 1.79
N ILE A 78 6.95 -1.00 1.16
CA ILE A 78 7.15 -2.24 0.41
C ILE A 78 7.41 -1.91 -1.06
N SER A 79 8.49 -2.45 -1.61
CA SER A 79 8.81 -2.42 -3.04
C SER A 79 9.13 -3.83 -3.51
N GLY A 80 9.11 -4.09 -4.81
CA GLY A 80 9.37 -5.44 -5.29
C GLY A 80 9.99 -5.51 -6.66
N PHE A 81 10.39 -6.73 -7.03
CA PHE A 81 10.91 -7.04 -8.33
C PHE A 81 10.19 -8.26 -8.88
N ARG A 82 9.79 -8.21 -10.15
CA ARG A 82 9.18 -9.33 -10.86
C ARG A 82 10.12 -9.85 -11.93
N CYS A 83 10.34 -11.16 -11.97
CA CYS A 83 11.02 -11.83 -13.08
C CYS A 83 10.15 -11.81 -14.34
N LYS A 84 10.71 -11.36 -15.46
CA LYS A 84 10.02 -11.36 -16.76
C LYS A 84 9.84 -12.74 -17.40
N VAL A 85 10.61 -13.74 -16.94
CA VAL A 85 10.60 -15.10 -17.52
C VAL A 85 9.63 -16.00 -16.77
N CYS A 86 9.88 -16.25 -15.48
CA CYS A 86 9.07 -17.19 -14.69
C CYS A 86 8.00 -16.53 -13.81
N GLY A 87 7.91 -15.20 -13.80
CA GLY A 87 6.90 -14.47 -13.03
C GLY A 87 7.15 -14.40 -11.52
N TYR A 88 8.23 -14.98 -11.00
CA TYR A 88 8.61 -14.89 -9.59
C TYR A 88 8.70 -13.42 -9.12
N ILE A 89 8.15 -13.15 -7.93
CA ILE A 89 8.15 -11.81 -7.31
C ILE A 89 8.91 -11.88 -5.99
N GLU A 90 9.81 -10.93 -5.80
CA GLU A 90 10.45 -10.64 -4.51
C GLU A 90 9.94 -9.30 -3.98
N LEU A 91 9.65 -9.25 -2.67
CA LEU A 91 9.21 -8.05 -1.98
C LEU A 91 10.24 -7.68 -0.91
N TYR A 92 10.51 -6.38 -0.79
CA TYR A 92 11.47 -5.80 0.12
C TYR A 92 10.81 -4.66 0.89
N ALA A 93 10.92 -4.72 2.22
CA ALA A 93 10.61 -3.60 3.09
C ALA A 93 11.85 -2.71 3.20
N LYS A 94 11.68 -1.40 3.02
CA LYS A 94 12.75 -0.41 3.15
C LYS A 94 12.31 0.76 4.02
N GLU A 95 13.26 1.29 4.78
CA GLU A 95 13.08 2.56 5.50
C GLU A 95 12.84 3.69 4.49
N VAL A 96 12.05 4.67 4.92
CA VAL A 96 11.68 5.85 4.12
C VAL A 96 12.68 6.96 4.37
#